data_AF-A0ABD0AHQ3-F1
#
_entry.id   AF-A0ABD0AHQ3-F1
#
_cell.length_a   1.000
_cell.length_b   1.000
_cell.length_c   1.000
_cell.angle_alpha   90.00
_cell.angle_beta   90.00
_cell.angle_gamma   90.00
#
_symmetry.space_group_name_H-M   'P 1'
#
loop_
_entity.id
_entity.type
_entity.pdbx_description
1 polymer ?
#
loop_
_entity_poly.entity_id
_entity_poly.type
_entity_poly.pdbx_seq_one_letter_code
_entity_poly.pdbx_strand_id
1 'polypeptide(L)'
;MDDLTCPDCQHELKEIGSFCARQELLYIPAQVKRIDHIQHSYKCQHCSDEAPADKIIKAPVPKAPLTNSLGSASLIANTIYQKYVLKVPA
;
A
#
# COMPACT_ATOMS: atom_id res chain seq x y z
N MET A 1 14.27 -0.41 6.56
CA MET A 1 14.82 -1.66 7.15
C MET A 1 14.25 -2.74 6.28
N ASP A 2 14.94 -2.95 5.17
CA ASP A 2 14.52 -3.76 4.05
C ASP A 2 15.28 -5.06 4.16
N ASP A 3 14.85 -5.90 5.09
CA ASP A 3 15.41 -7.24 5.23
C ASP A 3 14.89 -8.08 4.05
N LEU A 4 15.57 -7.98 2.90
CA LEU A 4 15.41 -8.84 1.72
C LEU A 4 15.92 -10.27 2.00
N THR A 5 15.91 -10.71 3.25
CA THR A 5 16.37 -12.02 3.67
C THR A 5 15.17 -12.88 4.06
N CYS A 6 15.13 -14.11 3.54
CA CYS A 6 14.08 -15.05 3.87
C CYS A 6 14.16 -15.42 5.36
N PRO A 7 13.05 -15.39 6.12
CA PRO A 7 13.07 -15.70 7.55
C PRO A 7 13.44 -17.16 7.88
N ASP A 8 13.34 -18.08 6.92
CA ASP A 8 13.62 -19.51 7.12
C ASP A 8 15.02 -19.92 6.65
N CYS A 9 15.51 -19.35 5.55
CA CYS A 9 16.75 -19.78 4.92
C CYS A 9 17.80 -18.66 4.78
N GLN A 10 17.50 -17.43 5.21
CA GLN A 10 18.37 -16.24 5.16
C GLN A 10 18.92 -15.89 3.77
N HIS A 11 18.42 -16.53 2.71
CA HIS A 11 18.79 -16.24 1.33
C HIS A 11 18.07 -14.97 0.83
N GLU A 12 18.66 -14.36 -0.20
CA GLU A 12 18.08 -13.19 -0.87
C GLU A 12 16.70 -13.49 -1.47
N LEU A 13 15.77 -12.58 -1.20
CA LEU A 13 14.42 -12.54 -1.72
C LEU A 13 14.44 -11.85 -3.09
N LYS A 14 14.02 -12.57 -4.14
CA LYS A 14 13.90 -12.00 -5.48
C LYS A 14 12.51 -11.40 -5.66
N GLU A 15 12.44 -10.16 -6.12
CA GLU A 15 11.17 -9.54 -6.48
C GLU A 15 10.52 -10.28 -7.67
N ILE A 16 9.28 -10.73 -7.50
CA ILE A 16 8.49 -11.40 -8.56
C ILE A 16 7.67 -10.38 -9.32
N GLY A 17 7.16 -9.38 -8.61
CA GLY A 17 6.31 -8.37 -9.18
C GLY A 17 5.73 -7.42 -8.15
N SER A 18 5.23 -6.32 -8.67
CA SER A 18 4.60 -5.24 -7.93
C SER A 18 3.13 -5.16 -8.32
N PHE A 19 2.23 -5.10 -7.34
CA PHE A 19 0.80 -4.89 -7.57
C PHE A 19 0.35 -3.57 -6.94
N CYS A 20 -0.49 -2.81 -7.64
CA CYS A 20 -1.09 -1.60 -7.07
C CYS A 20 -2.16 -2.00 -6.05
N ALA A 21 -1.78 -2.07 -4.78
CA ALA A 21 -2.66 -2.54 -3.72
C ALA A 21 -3.76 -1.53 -3.37
N ARG A 22 -3.48 -0.23 -3.53
CA ARG A 22 -4.44 0.84 -3.22
C ARG A 22 -4.08 2.13 -3.92
N GLN A 23 -5.09 2.92 -4.26
CA GLN A 23 -4.94 4.29 -4.73
C GLN A 23 -5.67 5.23 -3.76
N GLU A 24 -5.06 6.35 -3.42
CA GLU A 24 -5.64 7.37 -2.54
C GLU A 24 -5.44 8.76 -3.14
N LEU A 25 -6.37 9.68 -2.87
CA LEU A 25 -6.26 11.08 -3.25
C LEU A 25 -5.83 11.89 -2.03
N LEU A 26 -4.59 12.38 -2.05
CA LEU A 26 -4.07 13.33 -1.06
C LEU A 26 -4.55 14.74 -1.40
N TYR A 27 -5.23 15.37 -0.44
CA TYR A 27 -5.61 16.76 -0.52
C TYR A 27 -4.48 17.64 0.01
N ILE A 28 -3.96 18.51 -0.83
CA ILE A 28 -3.08 19.62 -0.47
C ILE A 28 -3.86 20.89 -0.81
N PRO A 29 -3.83 21.96 -0.01
CA PRO A 29 -4.49 23.20 -0.38
C PRO A 29 -4.10 23.64 -1.81
N ALA A 30 -5.10 23.82 -2.67
CA ALA A 30 -4.99 24.09 -4.11
C ALA A 30 -4.53 22.94 -5.04
N GLN A 31 -4.22 21.75 -4.53
CA GLN A 31 -3.79 20.60 -5.35
C GLN A 31 -4.35 19.27 -4.83
N VAL A 32 -4.81 18.41 -5.73
CA VAL A 32 -5.12 17.01 -5.41
C VAL A 32 -4.08 16.13 -6.07
N LYS A 33 -3.44 15.26 -5.29
CA LYS A 33 -2.45 14.30 -5.79
C LYS A 33 -2.99 12.89 -5.65
N ARG A 34 -2.76 12.05 -6.65
CA ARG A 34 -2.99 10.60 -6.55
C ARG A 34 -1.74 9.94 -5.98
N ILE A 35 -1.92 9.19 -4.89
CA ILE A 35 -0.88 8.35 -4.28
C ILE A 35 -1.25 6.91 -4.58
N ASP A 36 -0.40 6.24 -5.35
CA ASP A 36 -0.53 4.82 -5.66
C ASP A 36 0.37 4.04 -4.69
N HIS A 37 -0.24 3.24 -3.81
CA HIS A 37 0.45 2.38 -2.84
C HIS A 37 0.78 1.05 -3.52
N ILE A 38 2.05 0.90 -3.88
CA ILE A 38 2.56 -0.28 -4.60
C ILE A 38 3.00 -1.34 -3.58
N GLN A 39 2.45 -2.54 -3.71
CA GLN A 39 2.84 -3.70 -2.92
C GLN A 39 3.80 -4.57 -3.72
N HIS A 40 5.05 -4.63 -3.26
CA HIS A 40 6.05 -5.53 -3.82
C HIS A 40 5.87 -6.94 -3.25
N SER A 41 5.97 -7.94 -4.13
CA SER A 41 5.91 -9.36 -3.77
C SER A 41 7.24 -10.02 -4.10
N TYR A 42 7.76 -10.78 -3.15
CA TYR A 42 9.06 -11.42 -3.23
C TYR A 42 8.95 -12.94 -3.13
N LYS A 43 9.81 -13.65 -3.86
CA LYS A 43 10.02 -15.10 -3.79
C LYS A 43 11.35 -15.38 -3.14
N CYS A 44 11.39 -16.40 -2.30
CA CYS A 44 12.66 -17.08 -2.05
C CYS A 44 12.88 -18.13 -3.14
N GLN A 45 13.99 -18.07 -3.87
CA GLN A 45 14.34 -19.08 -4.88
C GLN A 45 14.67 -20.42 -4.22
N HIS A 46 15.45 -20.40 -3.15
CA HIS A 46 15.89 -21.62 -2.46
C HIS A 46 14.72 -22.41 -1.87
N CYS A 47 13.78 -21.75 -1.18
CA CYS A 47 12.58 -22.40 -0.66
C CYS A 47 11.60 -22.85 -1.77
N SER A 48 11.69 -22.25 -2.97
CA SER A 48 10.87 -22.66 -4.11
C SER A 48 11.37 -23.95 -4.74
N ASP A 49 12.69 -24.14 -4.77
CA ASP A 49 13.30 -25.36 -5.32
C ASP A 49 13.13 -26.57 -4.40
N GLU A 50 13.06 -26.35 -3.07
CA GLU A 50 12.95 -27.43 -2.07
C GLU A 50 11.51 -27.81 -1.68
N ALA A 51 10.53 -26.93 -1.85
CA ALA A 51 9.16 -27.16 -1.42
C ALA A 51 8.18 -27.27 -2.60
N PRO A 52 7.13 -28.11 -2.53
CA PRO A 52 6.09 -28.17 -3.56
C PRO A 52 5.20 -26.90 -3.62
N ALA A 53 5.36 -25.97 -2.67
CA ALA A 53 4.60 -24.73 -2.59
C ALA A 53 5.54 -23.51 -2.46
N ASP A 54 5.41 -22.58 -3.41
CA ASP A 54 6.18 -21.33 -3.42
C ASP A 54 5.83 -20.44 -2.21
N LYS A 55 6.83 -20.09 -1.40
CA LYS A 55 6.68 -19.10 -0.33
C LYS A 55 6.80 -17.69 -0.91
N ILE A 56 5.66 -17.03 -1.11
CA ILE A 56 5.57 -15.64 -1.58
C ILE A 56 5.38 -14.72 -0.37
N ILE A 57 6.33 -13.80 -0.18
CA ILE A 57 6.28 -12.79 0.88
C ILE A 57 5.82 -11.47 0.26
N LYS A 58 4.78 -10.85 0.83
CA LYS A 58 4.28 -9.55 0.38
C LYS A 58 4.70 -8.47 1.35
N ALA A 59 5.18 -7.34 0.83
CA ALA A 59 5.50 -6.19 1.66
C ALA A 59 4.24 -5.69 2.42
N PRO A 60 4.38 -5.27 3.70
CA PRO A 60 3.27 -4.70 4.44
C PRO A 60 2.86 -3.36 3.82
N VAL A 61 1.57 -3.22 3.51
CA VAL A 61 0.98 -1.97 3.01
C VAL A 61 0.18 -1.33 4.15
N PRO A 62 0.30 -0.01 4.38
CA PRO A 62 -0.51 0.68 5.39
C PRO A 62 -2.01 0.50 5.13
N LYS A 63 -2.79 0.25 6.19
CA LYS A 63 -4.24 0.07 6.09
C LYS A 63 -4.94 1.36 5.67
N ALA A 64 -6.03 1.25 4.90
CA ALA A 64 -6.82 2.38 4.46
C ALA A 64 -7.77 2.86 5.56
N PRO A 65 -7.98 4.19 5.70
CA PRO A 65 -9.05 4.70 6.54
C PRO A 65 -10.43 4.23 6.08
N LEU A 66 -10.62 4.13 4.75
CA LEU A 66 -11.83 3.64 4.11
C LEU A 66 -11.47 2.54 3.11
N THR A 67 -12.04 1.36 3.29
CA THR A 67 -11.89 0.23 2.35
C THR A 67 -12.56 0.55 1.02
N ASN A 68 -11.89 0.21 -0.10
CA ASN A 68 -12.38 0.42 -1.48
C ASN A 68 -12.70 1.87 -1.86
N SER A 69 -12.12 2.85 -1.15
CA SER A 69 -12.29 4.27 -1.45
C SER A 69 -10.94 4.91 -1.80
N LEU A 70 -11.01 5.97 -2.61
CA LEU A 70 -9.87 6.86 -2.86
C LEU A 70 -9.66 7.88 -1.71
N GLY A 71 -10.49 7.83 -0.66
CA GLY A 71 -10.43 8.76 0.46
C GLY A 71 -9.17 8.59 1.30
N SER A 72 -8.16 9.44 1.08
CA SER A 72 -7.08 9.58 2.05
C SER A 72 -7.59 10.27 3.32
N ALA A 73 -6.86 10.13 4.43
CA ALA A 73 -7.20 10.82 5.67
C ALA A 73 -7.33 12.33 5.49
N SER A 74 -6.46 12.93 4.65
CA SER A 74 -6.48 14.37 4.35
C SER A 74 -7.74 14.80 3.58
N LEU A 75 -8.17 13.99 2.61
CA LEU A 75 -9.35 14.29 1.79
C LEU A 75 -10.61 14.20 2.64
N ILE A 76 -10.72 13.15 3.45
CA ILE A 76 -11.85 12.97 4.37
C ILE A 76 -11.93 14.14 5.35
N ALA A 77 -10.81 14.52 5.98
CA ALA A 77 -10.74 15.64 6.90
C ALA A 77 -11.15 16.96 6.22
N ASN A 78 -10.69 17.20 5.00
CA ASN A 78 -11.06 18.39 4.24
C ASN A 78 -12.55 18.42 3.88
N THR A 79 -13.13 17.28 3.46
CA THR A 79 -14.57 17.19 3.19
C THR A 79 -15.41 17.49 4.43
N ILE A 80 -15.01 16.97 5.59
CA ILE A 80 -15.65 17.28 6.87
C ILE A 80 -15.54 18.78 7.19
N TYR A 81 -14.35 19.36 7.02
CA TYR A 81 -14.12 20.79 7.23
C TYR A 81 -15.00 21.66 6.32
N GLN A 82 -15.08 21.34 5.03
CA GLN A 82 -15.89 22.07 4.06
C GLN A 82 -17.39 22.00 4.39
N LYS A 83 -17.88 20.82 4.77
CA LYS A 83 -19.30 20.61 5.08
C LYS A 83 -19.73 21.29 6.38
N TYR A 84 -18.94 21.15 7.45
CA TYR A 84 -19.37 21.55 8.79
C TYR A 84 -18.84 22.90 9.25
N VAL A 85 -17.62 23.27 8.85
CA VAL A 85 -17.02 24.55 9.24
C VAL A 85 -17.37 25.63 8.23
N LEU A 86 -17.10 25.37 6.95
CA LEU A 86 -17.36 26.35 5.89
C LEU A 86 -18.81 26.35 5.39
N LYS A 87 -19.63 25.37 5.80
CA LYS A 87 -21.03 25.22 5.39
C LYS A 87 -21.21 25.26 3.87
N VAL A 88 -20.24 24.72 3.13
CA VAL A 88 -20.31 24.64 1.67
C VAL A 88 -21.44 23.67 1.31
N PRO A 89 -22.42 24.06 0.47
CA PRO A 89 -23.45 23.15 0.00
C PRO A 89 -22.79 22.02 -0.81
N ALA A 90 -23.30 20.80 -0.60
CA ALA A 90 -22.83 19.58 -1.26
C ALA A 90 -23.21 19.55 -2.74
#